data_AF-A0A136MRA9-F1
#
_entry.id   AF-A0A136MRA9-F1
#
_cell.length_a   1.000
_cell.length_b   1.000
_cell.length_c   1.000
_cell.angle_alpha   90.00
_cell.angle_beta   90.00
_cell.angle_gamma   90.00
#
_symmetry.space_group_name_H-M   'P 1'
#
loop_
_entity.id
_entity.type
_entity.pdbx_description
1 polymer ?
#
loop_
_entity_poly.entity_id
_entity_poly.type
_entity_poly.pdbx_seq_one_letter_code
_entity_poly.pdbx_strand_id
1 'polypeptide(L)'
;MKERLYYLLIFIMPLCTIHAQENLSKVDYKLGIGGGLMGLGDGLVMSIENEVSYKFTPYISASCFVNLGQGGYIDNAKPLPNQSQGNYFLGGVNLLFSPFKNNKINNFKIGGGAGYYHGSNTYISQWDSKGNYVIDVVNDRNIGFNIVIENDYAINEKFLIGAKLYTNGVRSGANITGALIRLGIML
;
A
#
# COMPACT_ATOMS: atom_id res chain seq x y z
N MET A 1 22.80 4.63 -22.34
CA MET A 1 22.85 3.29 -21.70
C MET A 1 23.71 3.26 -20.43
N LYS A 2 24.93 3.83 -20.42
CA LYS A 2 25.82 3.83 -19.25
C LYS A 2 25.20 4.49 -18.00
N GLU A 3 24.47 5.60 -18.15
CA GLU A 3 23.82 6.29 -17.02
C GLU A 3 22.75 5.45 -16.31
N ARG A 4 21.99 4.63 -17.05
CA ARG A 4 20.99 3.72 -16.48
C ARG A 4 21.62 2.57 -15.69
N LEU A 5 22.86 2.18 -16.05
CA LEU A 5 23.63 1.16 -15.34
C LEU A 5 24.12 1.66 -13.97
N TYR A 6 24.46 2.95 -13.86
CA TYR A 6 24.86 3.55 -12.58
C TYR A 6 23.71 3.58 -11.57
N TYR A 7 22.49 3.92 -12.00
CA TYR A 7 21.32 3.87 -11.12
C TYR A 7 21.00 2.44 -10.66
N LEU A 8 21.17 1.45 -11.54
CA LEU A 8 21.02 0.04 -11.19
C LEU A 8 22.08 -0.40 -10.17
N LEU A 9 23.34 0.00 -10.36
CA LEU A 9 24.46 -0.30 -9.44
C LEU A 9 24.28 0.37 -8.07
N ILE A 10 23.78 1.61 -8.02
CA ILE A 10 23.46 2.31 -6.77
C ILE A 10 22.32 1.60 -6.01
N PHE A 11 21.35 1.03 -6.73
CA PHE A 11 20.28 0.21 -6.12
C PHE A 11 20.77 -1.17 -5.63
N ILE A 12 21.81 -1.74 -6.25
CA ILE A 12 22.35 -3.07 -5.92
C ILE A 12 23.40 -3.00 -4.81
N MET A 13 24.18 -1.92 -4.70
CA MET A 13 25.24 -1.77 -3.68
C MET A 13 24.78 -1.94 -2.21
N PRO A 14 23.60 -1.46 -1.76
CA PRO A 14 23.14 -1.76 -0.40
C PRO A 14 22.78 -3.24 -0.17
N LEU A 15 22.66 -4.07 -1.21
CA LEU A 15 22.45 -5.52 -1.08
C LEU A 15 23.75 -6.27 -0.74
N CYS A 16 24.92 -5.68 -1.01
CA CYS A 16 26.22 -6.36 -0.86
C CYS A 16 26.90 -6.15 0.49
N THR A 17 26.33 -5.34 1.39
CA THR A 17 26.91 -5.06 2.71
C THR A 17 25.98 -5.50 3.85
N ILE A 18 25.59 -6.77 3.88
CA ILE A 18 24.84 -7.33 5.01
C ILE A 18 25.71 -8.39 5.69
N HIS A 19 26.47 -7.93 6.68
CA HIS A 19 27.14 -8.78 7.65
C HIS A 19 26.08 -9.58 8.41
N ALA A 20 26.32 -10.88 8.60
CA ALA A 20 25.51 -11.74 9.43
C ALA A 20 25.55 -11.24 10.88
N GLN A 21 24.47 -10.61 11.35
CA GLN A 21 24.26 -10.34 12.77
C GLN A 21 23.59 -11.56 13.40
N GLU A 22 24.19 -12.09 14.46
CA GLU A 22 23.64 -13.19 15.28
C GLU A 22 22.32 -12.82 15.98
N ASN A 23 22.00 -11.52 16.04
CA ASN A 23 20.72 -11.01 16.49
C ASN A 23 19.77 -10.85 15.30
N LEU A 24 18.66 -11.59 15.30
CA LEU A 24 17.59 -11.37 14.34
C LEU A 24 17.14 -9.90 14.37
N SER A 25 17.02 -9.34 13.17
CA SER A 25 16.65 -7.95 12.99
C SER A 25 15.32 -7.61 13.64
N LYS A 26 15.29 -6.43 14.25
CA LYS A 26 14.06 -5.79 14.72
C LYS A 26 13.36 -5.00 13.62
N VAL A 27 14.02 -4.77 12.49
CA VAL A 27 13.52 -3.96 11.37
C VAL A 27 13.23 -4.87 10.18
N ASP A 28 12.03 -4.76 9.62
CA ASP A 28 11.72 -5.40 8.34
C ASP A 28 11.37 -4.34 7.32
N TYR A 29 11.87 -4.51 6.10
CA TYR A 29 11.41 -3.79 4.91
C TYR A 29 10.55 -4.71 4.07
N LYS A 30 9.43 -4.20 3.54
CA LYS A 30 8.49 -4.98 2.72
C LYS A 30 8.02 -4.19 1.51
N LEU A 31 7.96 -4.87 0.38
CA LEU A 31 7.33 -4.42 -0.85
C LEU A 31 6.06 -5.25 -1.07
N GLY A 32 4.91 -4.59 -1.16
CA GLY A 32 3.61 -5.19 -1.40
C GLY A 32 3.08 -4.86 -2.78
N ILE A 33 2.38 -5.82 -3.38
CA ILE A 33 1.58 -5.62 -4.60
C ILE A 33 0.21 -6.24 -4.35
N GLY A 34 -0.83 -5.57 -4.81
CA GLY A 34 -2.16 -6.15 -4.81
C GLY A 34 -3.19 -5.18 -5.30
N GLY A 35 -4.38 -5.22 -4.73
CA GLY A 35 -5.49 -4.41 -5.19
C GLY A 35 -6.59 -4.31 -4.16
N GLY A 36 -7.59 -3.51 -4.49
CA GLY A 36 -8.68 -3.24 -3.58
C GLY A 36 -9.80 -2.47 -4.25
N LEU A 37 -10.67 -1.96 -3.40
CA LEU A 37 -11.79 -1.13 -3.75
C LEU A 37 -11.60 0.27 -3.15
N MET A 38 -11.93 1.28 -3.93
CA MET A 38 -11.92 2.69 -3.54
C MET A 38 -13.35 3.22 -3.45
N GLY A 39 -13.56 4.26 -2.63
CA GLY A 39 -14.85 4.92 -2.46
C GLY A 39 -15.86 4.03 -1.72
N LEU A 40 -17.01 3.80 -2.34
CA LEU A 40 -18.09 2.96 -1.78
C LEU A 40 -17.99 1.50 -2.22
N GLY A 41 -16.91 1.10 -2.90
CA GLY A 41 -16.71 -0.25 -3.40
C GLY A 41 -16.81 -0.39 -4.92
N ASP A 42 -16.89 0.72 -5.64
CA ASP A 42 -17.20 0.82 -7.07
C ASP A 42 -15.97 1.09 -7.95
N GLY A 43 -14.86 1.53 -7.35
CA GLY A 43 -13.58 1.69 -8.04
C GLY A 43 -12.63 0.52 -7.75
N LEU A 44 -12.28 -0.27 -8.75
CA LEU A 44 -11.25 -1.30 -8.60
C LEU A 44 -9.87 -0.68 -8.82
N VAL A 45 -8.97 -0.90 -7.87
CA VAL A 45 -7.61 -0.33 -7.87
C VAL A 45 -6.56 -1.43 -7.77
N MET A 46 -5.47 -1.29 -8.51
CA MET A 46 -4.22 -2.00 -8.27
C MET A 46 -3.29 -1.10 -7.47
N SER A 47 -2.47 -1.68 -6.59
CA SER A 47 -1.62 -0.92 -5.68
C SER A 47 -0.27 -1.57 -5.45
N ILE A 48 0.70 -0.72 -5.16
CA ILE A 48 2.05 -1.07 -4.73
C ILE A 48 2.30 -0.37 -3.39
N GLU A 49 2.86 -1.09 -2.43
CA GLU A 49 3.14 -0.59 -1.10
C GLU A 49 4.61 -0.80 -0.72
N ASN A 50 5.21 0.20 -0.09
CA ASN A 50 6.48 0.06 0.60
C ASN A 50 6.22 0.25 2.09
N GLU A 51 6.69 -0.68 2.92
CA GLU A 51 6.49 -0.67 4.36
C GLU A 51 7.79 -0.94 5.09
N VAL A 52 8.09 -0.12 6.09
CA VAL A 52 9.14 -0.37 7.09
C VAL A 52 8.46 -0.67 8.42
N SER A 53 8.82 -1.78 9.05
CA SER A 53 8.26 -2.17 10.35
C SER A 53 9.36 -2.36 11.38
N TYR A 54 9.07 -1.96 12.62
CA TYR A 54 9.95 -2.10 13.77
C TYR A 54 9.27 -2.93 14.87
N LYS A 55 9.94 -3.97 15.33
CA LYS A 55 9.50 -4.89 16.39
C LYS A 55 10.01 -4.40 17.73
N PHE A 56 9.12 -3.83 18.55
CA PHE A 56 9.46 -3.43 19.92
C PHE A 56 9.59 -4.66 20.83
N THR A 57 8.63 -5.56 20.72
CA THR A 57 8.56 -6.81 21.49
C THR A 57 8.08 -7.95 20.59
N PRO A 58 8.10 -9.22 21.06
CA PRO A 58 7.47 -10.31 20.33
C PRO A 58 5.96 -10.15 20.10
N TYR A 59 5.31 -9.19 20.77
CA TYR A 59 3.86 -8.96 20.69
C TYR A 59 3.48 -7.63 20.06
N ILE A 60 4.40 -6.65 20.02
CA ILE A 60 4.10 -5.28 19.60
C ILE A 60 5.11 -4.83 18.56
N SER A 61 4.59 -4.31 17.45
CA SER A 61 5.37 -3.69 16.39
C SER A 61 4.69 -2.41 15.91
N ALA A 62 5.46 -1.52 15.30
CA ALA A 62 4.92 -0.41 14.52
C ALA A 62 5.39 -0.51 13.08
N SER A 63 4.60 0.04 12.16
CA SER A 63 5.02 0.18 10.77
C SER A 63 4.72 1.57 10.23
N CYS A 64 5.55 2.00 9.28
CA CYS A 64 5.34 3.16 8.44
C CYS A 64 5.24 2.67 6.99
N PHE A 65 4.24 3.13 6.25
CA PHE A 65 4.00 2.66 4.89
C PHE A 65 3.63 3.79 3.94
N VAL A 66 3.92 3.56 2.67
CA VAL A 66 3.48 4.37 1.53
C VAL A 66 2.88 3.42 0.51
N ASN A 67 1.61 3.64 0.18
CA ASN A 67 0.82 2.87 -0.75
C ASN A 67 0.37 3.77 -1.90
N LEU A 68 0.66 3.34 -3.12
CA LEU A 68 0.27 4.01 -4.35
C LEU A 68 -0.69 3.10 -5.09
N GLY A 69 -1.83 3.63 -5.50
CA GLY A 69 -2.78 2.86 -6.29
C GLY A 69 -3.35 3.62 -7.47
N GLN A 70 -3.69 2.86 -8.49
CA GLN A 70 -4.31 3.31 -9.72
C GLN A 70 -5.41 2.35 -10.11
N GLY A 71 -6.54 2.90 -10.54
CA GLY A 71 -7.71 2.13 -10.92
C GLY A 71 -8.72 2.94 -11.73
N GLY A 72 -9.84 2.31 -12.00
CA GLY A 72 -10.97 2.94 -12.67
C GLY A 72 -12.29 2.57 -12.00
N TYR A 73 -13.30 3.41 -12.18
CA TYR A 73 -14.66 3.08 -11.75
C TYR A 73 -15.39 2.34 -12.86
N ILE A 74 -16.15 1.32 -12.47
CA ILE A 74 -17.04 0.59 -13.38
C ILE A 74 -18.40 1.27 -13.33
N ASP A 75 -18.62 2.27 -14.19
CA ASP A 75 -19.96 2.86 -14.37
C ASP A 75 -20.78 1.99 -15.32
N ASN A 76 -21.57 1.06 -14.75
CA ASN A 76 -22.48 0.19 -15.51
C ASN A 76 -23.74 0.91 -16.03
N ALA A 77 -23.94 2.20 -15.72
CA ALA A 77 -25.19 2.90 -15.95
C ALA A 77 -25.22 3.78 -17.22
N LYS A 78 -24.13 3.87 -18.00
CA LYS A 78 -24.07 4.73 -19.20
C LYS A 78 -23.49 4.02 -20.44
N PRO A 79 -24.15 4.11 -21.61
CA PRO A 79 -23.74 3.41 -22.83
C PRO A 79 -22.54 4.04 -23.58
N LEU A 80 -21.80 4.97 -22.97
CA LEU A 80 -20.59 5.61 -23.55
C LEU A 80 -19.51 5.77 -22.47
N PRO A 81 -18.20 5.75 -22.85
CA PRO A 81 -17.09 5.48 -21.95
C PRO A 81 -16.73 6.72 -21.13
N ASN A 82 -17.46 6.97 -20.05
CA ASN A 82 -16.95 7.85 -18.99
C ASN A 82 -15.82 7.10 -18.27
N GLN A 83 -14.64 7.07 -18.87
CA GLN A 83 -13.44 6.54 -18.23
C GLN A 83 -13.08 7.46 -17.09
N SER A 84 -13.53 7.11 -15.89
CA SER A 84 -13.04 7.75 -14.68
C SER A 84 -11.84 6.98 -14.17
N GLN A 85 -10.69 7.64 -14.17
CA GLN A 85 -9.47 7.09 -13.60
C GLN A 85 -9.28 7.66 -12.21
N GLY A 86 -9.10 6.78 -11.24
CA GLY A 86 -8.82 7.12 -9.85
C GLY A 86 -7.40 6.72 -9.50
N ASN A 87 -6.61 7.70 -9.09
CA ASN A 87 -5.27 7.48 -8.53
C ASN A 87 -5.28 7.89 -7.07
N TYR A 88 -4.50 7.20 -6.24
CA TYR A 88 -4.31 7.62 -4.87
C TYR A 88 -2.90 7.42 -4.35
N PHE A 89 -2.58 8.25 -3.37
CA PHE A 89 -1.46 8.14 -2.45
C PHE A 89 -2.04 7.92 -1.05
N LEU A 90 -1.60 6.87 -0.37
CA LEU A 90 -1.92 6.60 1.02
C LEU A 90 -0.62 6.38 1.80
N GLY A 91 -0.27 7.32 2.67
CA GLY A 91 0.87 7.20 3.57
C GLY A 91 0.39 7.09 5.01
N GLY A 92 1.01 6.27 5.84
CA GLY A 92 0.53 6.13 7.21
C GLY A 92 1.45 5.40 8.15
N VAL A 93 1.00 5.35 9.41
CA VAL A 93 1.64 4.60 10.49
C VAL A 93 0.63 3.67 11.14
N ASN A 94 1.07 2.48 11.52
CA ASN A 94 0.26 1.49 12.22
C ASN A 94 0.96 1.01 13.48
N LEU A 95 0.18 0.74 14.52
CA LEU A 95 0.59 -0.06 15.67
C LEU A 95 -0.07 -1.43 15.54
N LEU A 96 0.74 -2.48 15.70
CA LEU A 96 0.39 -3.85 15.35
C LEU A 96 0.64 -4.77 16.55
N PHE A 97 -0.33 -5.61 16.84
CA PHE A 97 -0.31 -6.60 17.91
C PHE A 97 -0.26 -8.03 17.33
N SER A 98 0.67 -8.84 17.81
CA SER A 98 0.84 -10.24 17.44
C SER A 98 0.25 -11.17 18.51
N PRO A 99 -1.04 -11.59 18.41
CA PRO A 99 -1.69 -12.37 19.47
C PRO A 99 -1.02 -13.71 19.74
N PHE A 100 -0.40 -14.32 18.73
CA PHE A 100 0.22 -15.66 18.84
C PHE A 100 1.72 -15.61 19.14
N LYS A 101 2.25 -14.45 19.53
CA LYS A 101 3.69 -14.17 19.65
C LYS A 101 4.42 -14.31 18.31
N ASN A 102 5.29 -13.37 17.99
CA ASN A 102 6.19 -13.50 16.86
C ASN A 102 7.26 -14.56 17.16
N ASN A 103 7.08 -15.75 16.60
CA ASN A 103 8.00 -16.88 16.73
C ASN A 103 9.09 -16.89 15.64
N LYS A 104 9.30 -15.76 14.94
CA LYS A 104 10.30 -15.54 13.88
C LYS A 104 10.08 -16.37 12.60
N ILE A 105 9.25 -17.40 12.63
CA ILE A 105 8.83 -18.18 11.46
C ILE A 105 7.51 -17.63 10.90
N ASN A 106 6.52 -17.46 11.76
CA ASN A 106 5.18 -17.00 11.40
C ASN A 106 4.79 -15.86 12.35
N ASN A 107 4.24 -14.78 11.79
CA ASN A 107 3.88 -13.58 12.54
C ASN A 107 2.56 -13.01 12.03
N PHE A 108 1.46 -13.55 12.57
CA PHE A 108 0.13 -12.98 12.41
C PHE A 108 -0.02 -11.74 13.30
N LYS A 109 -0.51 -10.65 12.72
CA LYS A 109 -0.70 -9.36 13.38
C LYS A 109 -2.06 -8.76 13.03
N ILE A 110 -2.61 -8.06 13.99
CA ILE A 110 -3.77 -7.20 13.83
C ILE A 110 -3.46 -5.83 14.44
N GLY A 111 -3.95 -4.77 13.83
CA GLY A 111 -3.72 -3.45 14.37
C GLY A 111 -4.40 -2.35 13.58
N GLY A 112 -3.94 -1.14 13.82
CA GLY A 112 -4.47 0.04 13.17
C GLY A 112 -3.63 1.26 13.47
N GLY A 113 -4.05 2.39 12.90
CA GLY A 113 -3.32 3.64 13.06
C GLY A 113 -3.85 4.75 12.19
N ALA A 114 -3.02 5.73 11.89
CA ALA A 114 -3.41 6.91 11.12
C ALA A 114 -2.86 6.83 9.70
N GLY A 115 -3.68 7.18 8.73
CA GLY A 115 -3.32 7.29 7.32
C GLY A 115 -3.68 8.68 6.77
N TYR A 116 -2.81 9.21 5.94
CA TYR A 116 -3.05 10.36 5.09
C TYR A 116 -3.35 9.86 3.67
N TYR A 117 -4.55 10.16 3.19
CA TYR A 117 -5.03 9.84 1.87
C TYR A 117 -5.01 11.09 0.99
N HIS A 118 -4.52 10.94 -0.23
CA HIS A 118 -4.67 11.90 -1.31
C HIS A 118 -5.12 11.18 -2.57
N GLY A 119 -6.35 11.42 -3.00
CA GLY A 119 -6.94 10.88 -4.21
C GLY A 119 -7.04 11.93 -5.31
N SER A 120 -6.92 11.50 -6.56
CA SER A 120 -7.18 12.29 -7.75
C SER A 120 -8.04 11.47 -8.70
N ASN A 121 -9.27 11.94 -8.93
CA ASN A 121 -10.21 11.35 -9.87
C ASN A 121 -10.31 12.24 -11.11
N THR A 122 -10.06 11.65 -12.28
CA THR A 122 -10.24 12.32 -13.56
C THR A 122 -11.52 11.84 -14.19
N TYR A 123 -12.47 12.73 -14.42
CA TYR A 123 -13.73 12.46 -15.11
C TYR A 123 -13.66 13.03 -16.52
N ILE A 124 -13.86 12.16 -17.51
CA ILE A 124 -14.02 12.57 -18.90
C ILE A 124 -15.52 12.57 -19.17
N SER A 125 -16.09 13.76 -19.37
CA SER A 125 -17.50 13.92 -19.74
C SER A 125 -17.63 14.32 -21.21
N GLN A 126 -18.67 13.82 -21.88
CA GLN A 126 -18.97 14.20 -23.25
C GLN A 126 -19.80 15.49 -23.31
N TRP A 127 -19.26 16.43 -24.09
CA TRP A 127 -19.90 17.56 -24.79
C TRP A 127 -20.26 18.78 -23.91
N ASP A 128 -19.44 19.83 -24.03
CA ASP A 128 -19.94 21.20 -23.84
C ASP A 128 -20.88 21.59 -25.01
N SER A 129 -21.56 22.73 -24.89
CA SER A 129 -22.44 23.29 -25.95
C SER A 129 -21.79 23.47 -27.33
N LYS A 130 -20.47 23.28 -27.45
CA LYS A 130 -19.64 23.38 -28.66
C LYS A 130 -19.02 22.04 -29.08
N GLY A 131 -19.36 20.92 -28.43
CA GLY A 131 -18.90 19.58 -28.78
C GLY A 131 -17.47 19.24 -28.31
N ASN A 132 -16.90 20.01 -27.38
CA ASN A 132 -15.57 19.70 -26.83
C ASN A 132 -15.65 18.67 -25.70
N TYR A 133 -14.59 17.87 -25.55
CA TYR A 133 -14.38 17.05 -24.35
C TYR A 133 -14.05 17.93 -23.16
N VAL A 134 -14.72 17.68 -22.03
CA VAL A 134 -14.40 18.33 -20.74
C VAL A 134 -13.71 17.30 -19.86
N ILE A 135 -12.52 17.67 -19.38
CA ILE A 135 -11.74 16.88 -18.43
C ILE A 135 -11.81 17.57 -17.08
N ASP A 136 -12.52 16.96 -16.15
CA ASP A 136 -12.62 17.44 -14.77
C ASP A 136 -11.72 16.61 -13.87
N VAL A 137 -10.87 17.28 -13.09
CA VAL A 137 -10.00 16.62 -12.10
C VAL A 137 -10.46 17.02 -10.71
N VAL A 138 -10.94 16.05 -9.95
CA VAL A 138 -11.35 16.21 -8.55
C VAL A 138 -10.25 15.64 -7.66
N ASN A 139 -9.74 16.47 -6.75
CA ASN A 139 -8.72 16.08 -5.80
C ASN A 139 -9.30 16.04 -4.40
N ASP A 140 -9.09 14.91 -3.73
CA ASP A 140 -9.50 14.70 -2.34
C ASP A 140 -8.28 14.50 -1.46
N ARG A 141 -8.33 15.06 -0.25
CA ARG A 141 -7.28 14.93 0.76
C ARG A 141 -7.91 14.72 2.11
N ASN A 142 -7.51 13.66 2.80
CA ASN A 142 -8.11 13.30 4.06
C ASN A 142 -7.13 12.61 5.00
N ILE A 143 -7.42 12.69 6.29
CA ILE A 143 -6.80 11.85 7.31
C ILE A 143 -7.84 10.83 7.76
N GLY A 144 -7.43 9.57 7.78
CA GLY A 144 -8.28 8.43 8.10
C GLY A 144 -7.64 7.51 9.12
N PHE A 145 -8.43 6.55 9.59
CA PHE A 145 -7.97 5.49 10.47
C PHE A 145 -7.75 4.21 9.66
N ASN A 146 -6.59 3.59 9.81
CA ASN A 146 -6.27 2.30 9.23
C ASN A 146 -6.69 1.18 10.18
N ILE A 147 -7.29 0.13 9.65
CA ILE A 147 -7.38 -1.18 10.27
C ILE A 147 -6.60 -2.15 9.38
N VAL A 148 -5.72 -2.93 9.98
CA VAL A 148 -4.81 -3.83 9.27
C VAL A 148 -4.83 -5.20 9.91
N ILE A 149 -4.94 -6.23 9.08
CA ILE A 149 -4.70 -7.61 9.44
C ILE A 149 -3.62 -8.12 8.51
N GLU A 150 -2.58 -8.73 9.05
CA GLU A 150 -1.47 -9.19 8.24
C GLU A 150 -0.86 -10.47 8.78
N ASN A 151 -0.23 -11.21 7.88
CA ASN A 151 0.53 -12.39 8.23
C ASN A 151 1.84 -12.40 7.44
N ASP A 152 2.95 -12.57 8.16
CA ASP A 152 4.28 -12.68 7.57
C ASP A 152 4.90 -14.05 7.92
N TYR A 153 5.45 -14.72 6.90
CA TYR A 153 6.15 -15.98 6.99
C TYR A 153 7.61 -15.81 6.56
N ALA A 154 8.55 -16.24 7.40
CA ALA A 154 9.97 -16.26 7.08
C ALA A 154 10.29 -17.44 6.16
N ILE A 155 10.74 -17.12 4.95
CA ILE A 155 11.25 -18.12 4.01
C ILE A 155 12.60 -18.65 4.52
N ASN A 156 13.43 -17.74 5.04
CA ASN A 156 14.69 -18.03 5.70
C ASN A 156 15.03 -16.90 6.68
N GLU A 157 16.28 -16.86 7.17
CA GLU A 157 16.75 -15.87 8.13
C GLU A 157 16.75 -14.41 7.62
N LYS A 158 16.58 -14.19 6.31
CA LYS A 158 16.57 -12.86 5.69
C LYS A 158 15.26 -12.51 5.00
N PHE A 159 14.64 -13.44 4.30
CA PHE A 159 13.48 -13.15 3.44
C PHE A 159 12.14 -13.52 4.08
N LEU A 160 11.15 -12.68 3.83
CA LEU A 160 9.77 -12.80 4.29
C LEU A 160 8.83 -12.84 3.08
N ILE A 161 7.76 -13.62 3.19
CA ILE A 161 6.57 -13.51 2.33
C ILE A 161 5.36 -13.29 3.23
N GLY A 162 4.44 -12.44 2.82
CA GLY A 162 3.28 -12.15 3.65
C GLY A 162 2.06 -11.72 2.86
N ALA A 163 0.95 -11.62 3.57
CA ALA A 163 -0.29 -11.07 3.07
C ALA A 163 -0.77 -9.98 4.03
N LYS A 164 -1.37 -8.93 3.50
CA LYS A 164 -1.94 -7.82 4.27
C LYS A 164 -3.33 -7.50 3.75
N LEU A 165 -4.31 -7.51 4.63
CA LEU A 165 -5.63 -6.93 4.42
C LEU A 165 -5.67 -5.59 5.16
N TYR A 166 -6.18 -4.57 4.50
CA TYR A 166 -6.27 -3.25 5.11
C TYR A 166 -7.57 -2.56 4.71
N THR A 167 -8.06 -1.72 5.61
CA THR A 167 -9.07 -0.72 5.29
C THR A 167 -8.65 0.62 5.89
N ASN A 168 -8.70 1.67 5.09
CA ASN A 168 -8.55 3.05 5.55
C ASN A 168 -9.94 3.70 5.49
N GLY A 169 -10.49 3.97 6.68
CA GLY A 169 -11.77 4.62 6.85
C GLY A 169 -11.60 6.14 6.89
N VAL A 170 -12.31 6.84 6.02
CA VAL A 170 -12.27 8.30 5.92
C VAL A 170 -13.68 8.88 6.17
N ARG A 171 -13.74 9.95 6.97
CA ARG A 171 -15.02 10.60 7.34
C ARG A 171 -15.79 11.18 6.16
N SER A 172 -15.14 11.41 5.01
CA SER A 172 -15.71 11.95 3.77
C SER A 172 -16.22 10.89 2.78
N GLY A 173 -16.22 9.60 3.13
CA GLY A 173 -16.68 8.52 2.23
C GLY A 173 -15.65 7.99 1.23
N ALA A 174 -14.43 8.55 1.22
CA ALA A 174 -13.31 8.06 0.42
C ALA A 174 -12.57 6.93 1.15
N ASN A 175 -13.20 5.75 1.25
CA ASN A 175 -12.59 4.60 1.89
C ASN A 175 -11.71 3.84 0.90
N ILE A 176 -10.64 3.21 1.38
CA ILE A 176 -9.91 2.18 0.62
C ILE A 176 -9.96 0.91 1.41
N THR A 177 -10.34 -0.20 0.77
CA THR A 177 -10.22 -1.53 1.35
C THR A 177 -9.51 -2.44 0.36
N GLY A 178 -8.45 -3.13 0.78
CA GLY A 178 -7.63 -3.89 -0.14
C GLY A 178 -6.86 -5.04 0.49
N ALA A 179 -6.22 -5.79 -0.39
CA ALA A 179 -5.36 -6.91 -0.09
C ALA A 179 -4.04 -6.78 -0.84
N LEU A 180 -2.93 -7.13 -0.18
CA LEU A 180 -1.59 -7.14 -0.75
C LEU A 180 -0.92 -8.47 -0.47
N ILE A 181 -0.18 -8.98 -1.45
CA ILE A 181 0.89 -9.95 -1.23
C ILE A 181 2.19 -9.18 -1.09
N ARG A 182 3.04 -9.57 -0.14
CA ARG A 182 4.25 -8.84 0.23
C ARG A 182 5.47 -9.73 0.20
N LEU A 183 6.57 -9.17 -0.25
CA LEU A 183 7.90 -9.73 -0.13
C LEU A 183 8.73 -8.80 0.76
N GLY A 184 9.47 -9.36 1.70
CA GLY A 184 10.21 -8.57 2.67
C GLY A 184 11.61 -9.08 2.94
N ILE A 185 12.40 -8.22 3.55
CA ILE A 185 13.77 -8.46 4.00
C ILE A 185 13.85 -8.02 5.47
N MET A 186 14.38 -8.89 6.32
CA MET A 186 14.82 -8.57 7.68
C MET A 186 16.18 -7.89 7.60
N LEU A 187 16.29 -6.65 8.12
CA LEU A 187 17.44 -5.75 7.89
C LEU A 187 18.54 -5.83 8.94
#